data_AF-A0A4R4QAP7-F1
#
_entry.id   AF-A0A4R4QAP7-F1
#
_cell.length_a   1.000
_cell.length_b   1.000
_cell.length_c   1.000
_cell.angle_alpha   90.00
_cell.angle_beta   90.00
_cell.angle_gamma   90.00
#
_symmetry.space_group_name_H-M   'P 1'
#
loop_
_entity.id
_entity.type
_entity.pdbx_description
1 polymer ?
#
loop_
_entity_poly.entity_id
_entity_poly.type
_entity_poly.pdbx_seq_one_letter_code
_entity_poly.pdbx_strand_id
1 'polypeptide(L)'
;MSDNQAESVDCSEAAQADGDCIGWAGTAGANPLAAVISSALLQDKSGAARKFYEEHCAEADQTTADLIEEALVAEAVAGGSRAARILAPLVYPSPKVDTSRKTVPG
;
A
#
# COMPACT_ATOMS: atom_id res chain seq x y z
N MET A 1 12.44 20.51 40.92
CA MET A 1 13.40 19.86 40.00
C MET A 1 12.79 18.50 39.73
N SER A 2 12.11 18.36 38.60
CA SER A 2 11.33 17.16 38.30
C SER A 2 11.81 16.57 36.98
N ASP A 3 12.38 15.38 37.08
CA ASP A 3 12.76 14.48 36.00
C ASP A 3 11.53 14.15 35.15
N ASN A 4 11.50 14.61 33.90
CA ASN A 4 10.51 14.18 32.93
C ASN A 4 11.02 12.89 32.26
N GLN A 5 10.72 11.77 32.91
CA GLN A 5 10.96 10.42 32.43
C GLN A 5 10.16 10.19 31.13
N ALA A 6 10.83 9.75 30.07
CA ALA A 6 10.19 9.33 28.83
C ALA A 6 9.22 8.18 29.13
N GLU A 7 7.94 8.37 28.86
CA GLU A 7 6.94 7.31 28.98
C GLU A 7 7.34 6.16 28.04
N SER A 8 7.72 5.04 28.65
CA SER A 8 8.06 3.80 27.95
C SER A 8 6.81 3.27 27.26
N VAL A 9 6.89 3.05 25.95
CA VAL A 9 5.88 2.31 25.20
C VAL A 9 5.77 0.93 25.86
N ASP A 10 4.61 0.63 26.41
CA ASP A 10 4.33 -0.66 27.03
C ASP A 10 4.20 -1.72 25.92
N CYS A 11 5.24 -2.54 25.77
CA CYS A 11 5.30 -3.65 24.83
C CYS A 11 4.82 -4.96 25.49
N SER A 12 3.88 -4.89 26.44
CA SER A 12 3.35 -6.06 27.14
C SER A 12 2.59 -7.00 26.18
N GLU A 13 2.59 -8.30 26.49
CA GLU A 13 1.89 -9.34 25.69
C GLU A 13 0.41 -9.03 25.46
N ALA A 14 -0.24 -8.29 26.37
CA ALA A 14 -1.62 -7.86 26.23
C ALA A 14 -1.81 -6.86 25.06
N ALA A 15 -0.87 -5.93 24.85
CA ALA A 15 -0.90 -4.97 23.74
C ALA A 15 -0.56 -5.64 22.39
N GLN A 16 0.21 -6.74 22.41
CA GLN A 16 0.45 -7.54 21.22
C GLN A 16 -0.76 -8.41 20.85
N ALA A 17 -1.58 -8.82 21.82
CA ALA A 17 -2.79 -9.61 21.61
C ALA A 17 -3.95 -8.79 21.00
N ASP A 18 -4.01 -7.47 21.22
CA ASP A 18 -4.98 -6.56 20.60
C ASP A 18 -4.62 -6.17 19.15
N GLY A 19 -3.53 -6.70 18.59
CA GLY A 19 -3.13 -6.47 17.21
C GLY A 19 -2.47 -5.11 16.92
N ASP A 20 -2.31 -4.26 17.95
CA ASP A 20 -1.80 -2.89 17.81
C ASP A 20 -0.30 -2.82 17.43
N CYS A 21 0.46 -3.89 17.67
CA CYS A 21 1.92 -3.91 17.40
C CYS A 21 2.33 -4.74 16.17
N ILE A 22 1.40 -5.42 15.50
CA ILE A 22 1.63 -6.05 14.20
C ILE A 22 0.42 -5.74 13.32
N GLY A 23 0.27 -4.46 12.98
CA GLY A 23 -0.66 -4.06 11.94
C GLY A 23 -0.22 -4.67 10.61
N TRP A 24 -0.67 -5.87 10.29
CA TRP A 24 -0.95 -6.23 8.90
C TRP A 24 -2.10 -5.32 8.47
N ALA A 25 -1.74 -4.11 8.06
CA ALA A 25 -2.63 -3.11 7.49
C ALA A 25 -3.13 -3.64 6.14
N GLY A 26 -4.10 -4.55 6.18
CA GLY A 26 -5.00 -4.70 5.07
C GLY A 26 -5.70 -3.35 4.88
N THR A 27 -5.39 -2.65 3.78
CA THR A 27 -6.29 -1.72 3.07
C THR A 27 -6.43 -0.26 3.54
N ALA A 28 -5.64 0.26 4.46
CA ALA A 28 -5.56 1.71 4.64
C ALA A 28 -4.62 2.34 3.59
N GLY A 29 -5.18 2.94 2.54
CA GLY A 29 -4.42 3.67 1.51
C GLY A 29 -3.95 2.85 0.31
N ALA A 30 -4.31 1.57 0.22
CA ALA A 30 -4.07 0.78 -0.99
C ALA A 30 -4.94 1.29 -2.14
N ASN A 31 -4.36 1.46 -3.33
CA ASN A 31 -5.11 1.87 -4.50
C ASN A 31 -5.95 0.67 -5.01
N PRO A 32 -7.29 0.77 -5.03
CA PRO A 32 -8.17 -0.34 -5.38
C PRO A 32 -8.03 -0.77 -6.85
N LEU A 33 -7.81 0.19 -7.76
CA LEU A 33 -7.59 -0.07 -9.18
C LEU A 33 -6.31 -0.90 -9.38
N ALA A 34 -5.20 -0.46 -8.78
CA ALA A 34 -3.93 -1.17 -8.84
C ALA A 34 -4.01 -2.56 -8.19
N ALA A 35 -4.77 -2.72 -7.10
CA ALA A 35 -4.94 -4.01 -6.43
C ALA A 35 -5.69 -5.03 -7.31
N VAL A 36 -6.78 -4.62 -7.98
CA VAL A 36 -7.53 -5.49 -8.89
C VAL A 36 -6.67 -5.90 -10.08
N ILE A 37 -5.96 -4.95 -10.68
CA ILE A 37 -5.07 -5.20 -11.82
C ILE A 37 -3.92 -6.13 -11.41
N SER A 38 -3.26 -5.87 -10.28
CA SER A 38 -2.19 -6.73 -9.76
C SER A 38 -2.66 -8.17 -9.54
N SER A 39 -3.85 -8.34 -8.94
CA SER A 39 -4.46 -9.67 -8.74
C SER A 39 -4.77 -10.38 -10.05
N ALA A 40 -5.28 -9.66 -11.06
CA ALA A 40 -5.57 -10.22 -12.37
C ALA A 40 -4.30 -10.64 -13.12
N LEU A 41 -3.23 -9.83 -13.07
CA LEU A 41 -1.95 -10.14 -13.70
C LEU A 41 -1.26 -11.34 -13.04
N LEU A 42 -1.37 -11.50 -11.71
CA LEU A 42 -0.86 -12.68 -11.00
C LEU A 42 -1.62 -13.98 -11.33
N GLN A 43 -2.83 -13.87 -11.86
CA GLN A 43 -3.67 -15.01 -12.28
C GLN A 43 -3.60 -15.27 -13.80
N ASP A 44 -2.64 -14.68 -14.51
CA ASP A 44 -2.49 -14.74 -15.97
C ASP A 44 -3.76 -14.26 -16.73
N LYS A 45 -4.52 -13.32 -16.13
CA LYS A 45 -5.74 -12.72 -16.70
C LYS A 45 -5.47 -11.35 -17.33
N SER A 46 -4.41 -11.23 -18.10
CA SER A 46 -3.92 -9.95 -18.64
C SER A 46 -4.91 -9.23 -19.55
N GLY A 47 -5.73 -9.98 -20.31
CA GLY A 47 -6.83 -9.40 -21.09
C GLY A 47 -7.93 -8.77 -20.22
N ALA A 48 -8.27 -9.40 -19.09
CA ALA A 48 -9.23 -8.85 -18.14
C ALA A 48 -8.65 -7.63 -17.40
N ALA A 49 -7.36 -7.66 -17.06
CA ALA A 49 -6.65 -6.54 -16.45
C ALA A 49 -6.64 -5.29 -17.36
N ARG A 50 -6.35 -5.46 -18.66
CA ARG A 50 -6.38 -4.37 -19.65
C ARG A 50 -7.77 -3.78 -19.81
N LYS A 51 -8.79 -4.63 -20.02
CA LYS A 51 -10.17 -4.19 -20.16
C LYS A 51 -10.66 -3.42 -18.92
N PHE A 52 -10.36 -3.95 -17.73
CA PHE A 52 -10.70 -3.27 -16.48
C PHE A 52 -10.01 -1.92 -16.35
N TYR A 53 -8.73 -1.81 -16.73
CA TYR A 53 -8.04 -0.52 -16.74
C TYR A 53 -8.67 0.46 -17.73
N GLU A 54 -9.00 0.04 -18.95
CA GLU A 54 -9.66 0.90 -19.94
C GLU A 54 -11.01 1.46 -19.45
N GLU A 55 -11.76 0.67 -18.69
CA GLU A 55 -13.06 1.08 -18.12
C GLU A 55 -12.92 2.08 -16.96
N HIS A 56 -11.80 2.03 -16.23
CA HIS A 56 -11.62 2.76 -14.96
C HIS A 56 -10.41 3.71 -14.93
N CYS A 57 -9.66 3.87 -16.02
CA CYS A 57 -8.44 4.69 -16.04
C CYS A 57 -8.71 6.17 -15.73
N ALA A 58 -9.92 6.65 -16.02
CA ALA A 58 -10.34 8.02 -15.69
C ALA A 58 -10.46 8.28 -14.17
N GLU A 59 -10.52 7.22 -13.35
CA GLU A 59 -10.58 7.30 -11.89
C GLU A 59 -9.18 7.37 -11.26
N ALA A 60 -8.12 7.08 -12.03
CA ALA A 60 -6.75 7.09 -11.56
C ALA A 60 -6.15 8.51 -11.58
N ASP A 61 -5.38 8.85 -10.55
CA ASP A 61 -4.42 9.96 -10.67
C ASP A 61 -3.28 9.57 -11.64
N GLN A 62 -2.55 10.58 -12.12
CA GLN A 62 -1.49 10.38 -13.13
C GLN A 62 -0.44 9.35 -12.68
N THR A 63 -0.01 9.39 -11.41
CA THR A 63 1.01 8.47 -10.90
C THR A 63 0.52 7.02 -10.86
N THR A 64 -0.75 6.82 -10.50
CA THR A 64 -1.41 5.52 -10.53
C THR A 64 -1.50 5.00 -11.96
N ALA A 65 -1.93 5.85 -12.91
CA ALA A 65 -2.04 5.50 -14.32
C ALA A 65 -0.68 5.09 -14.92
N ASP A 66 0.38 5.88 -14.69
CA ASP A 66 1.72 5.61 -15.19
C ASP A 66 2.25 4.24 -14.71
N LEU A 67 2.07 3.93 -13.42
CA LEU A 67 2.51 2.65 -12.85
C LEU A 67 1.69 1.45 -13.36
N ILE A 68 0.40 1.65 -13.63
CA ILE A 68 -0.44 0.60 -14.23
C ILE A 68 -0.02 0.32 -15.67
N GLU A 69 0.24 1.36 -16.46
CA GLU A 69 0.72 1.21 -17.83
C GLU A 69 2.09 0.52 -17.88
N GLU A 70 3.02 0.92 -17.01
CA GLU A 70 4.32 0.25 -16.87
C GLU A 70 4.15 -1.23 -16.50
N ALA A 71 3.24 -1.55 -15.57
CA ALA A 71 2.96 -2.92 -15.17
C ALA A 71 2.37 -3.77 -16.33
N LEU A 72 1.45 -3.21 -17.11
CA LEU A 72 0.84 -3.89 -18.26
C LEU A 72 1.84 -4.15 -19.40
N VAL A 73 2.80 -3.23 -19.61
CA VAL A 73 3.91 -3.42 -20.55
C VAL A 73 4.89 -4.48 -20.03
N ALA A 74 5.25 -4.40 -18.74
CA ALA A 74 6.19 -5.34 -18.12
C ALA A 74 5.65 -6.77 -18.07
N GLU A 75 4.33 -6.95 -17.92
CA GLU A 75 3.70 -8.27 -17.96
C GLU A 75 3.95 -8.99 -19.30
N ALA A 76 3.82 -8.28 -20.41
CA ALA A 76 4.00 -8.86 -21.74
C ALA A 76 5.44 -9.35 -22.01
N VAL A 77 6.42 -8.83 -21.28
CA VAL A 77 7.86 -9.15 -21.48
C VAL A 77 8.40 -10.06 -20.38
N ALA A 78 7.95 -9.88 -19.14
CA ALA A 78 8.56 -10.48 -17.94
C ALA A 78 7.53 -11.17 -17.01
N GLY A 79 6.26 -11.27 -17.42
CA GLY A 79 5.19 -12.00 -16.73
C GLY A 79 4.56 -11.25 -15.56
N GLY A 80 3.44 -11.80 -15.06
CA GLY A 80 2.60 -11.18 -14.04
C GLY A 80 3.32 -10.85 -12.74
N SER A 81 4.32 -11.65 -12.32
CA SER A 81 5.09 -11.37 -11.10
C SER A 81 5.95 -10.10 -11.20
N ARG A 82 6.49 -9.77 -12.38
CA ARG A 82 7.23 -8.51 -12.58
C ARG A 82 6.28 -7.32 -12.51
N ALA A 83 5.13 -7.43 -13.16
CA ALA A 83 4.10 -6.41 -13.15
C ALA A 83 3.56 -6.14 -11.74
N ALA A 84 3.30 -7.19 -10.95
CA ALA A 84 2.85 -7.04 -9.58
C ALA A 84 3.85 -6.30 -8.67
N ARG A 85 5.17 -6.44 -8.93
CA ARG A 85 6.20 -5.69 -8.20
C ARG A 85 6.20 -4.21 -8.52
N ILE A 86 5.85 -3.83 -9.75
CA ILE A 86 5.69 -2.42 -10.15
C ILE A 86 4.50 -1.81 -9.41
N LEU A 87 3.41 -2.56 -9.26
CA LEU A 87 2.21 -2.11 -8.53
C LEU A 87 2.32 -2.20 -7.00
N ALA A 88 3.33 -2.90 -6.48
CA ALA A 88 3.48 -3.12 -5.03
C ALA A 88 3.45 -1.84 -4.19
N PRO A 89 4.05 -0.69 -4.59
CA PRO A 89 3.96 0.55 -3.83
C PRO A 89 2.53 1.10 -3.70
N LEU A 90 1.66 0.80 -4.66
CA LEU A 90 0.25 1.22 -4.66
C LEU A 90 -0.64 0.24 -3.89
N VAL A 91 -0.31 -1.05 -3.90
CA VAL A 91 -1.09 -2.11 -3.25
C VAL A 91 -0.71 -2.28 -1.78
N TYR A 92 0.56 -2.06 -1.44
CA TYR A 92 1.14 -2.20 -0.11
C TYR A 92 1.88 -0.91 0.27
N PRO A 93 1.15 0.21 0.47
CA PRO A 93 1.78 1.47 0.82
C PRO A 93 2.50 1.34 2.17
N SER A 94 3.67 1.98 2.27
CA SER A 94 4.41 2.02 3.54
C SER A 94 3.61 2.81 4.60
N PRO A 95 3.64 2.40 5.88
CA PRO A 95 3.03 3.17 6.96
C PRO A 95 3.57 4.60 6.95
N LYS A 96 2.69 5.60 6.88
CA LYS A 96 3.10 7.00 7.03
C LYS A 96 3.41 7.22 8.51
N VAL A 97 4.64 7.58 8.83
CA VAL A 97 5.00 8.07 10.17
C VAL A 97 4.32 9.43 10.33
N ASP A 98 3.25 9.49 11.10
CA ASP A 98 2.59 10.75 11.43
C ASP A 98 3.46 11.50 12.44
N THR A 99 4.20 12.51 11.98
CA THR A 99 5.09 13.33 12.81
C THR A 99 4.34 14.42 13.58
N SER A 100 3.02 14.35 13.67
CA SER A 100 2.18 15.26 14.45
C SER A 100 2.29 15.01 15.96
N ARG A 101 3.51 15.01 16.52
CA ARG A 101 3.71 15.09 17.95
C ARG A 101 3.45 16.54 18.37
N LYS A 102 2.27 16.76 18.97
CA LYS A 102 1.85 17.98 19.68
C LYS A 102 3.06 18.73 20.27
N THR A 103 3.30 19.94 19.76
CA THR A 103 4.05 20.97 20.47
C THR A 103 3.31 21.23 21.78
N VAL A 104 3.86 20.77 22.91
CA VAL A 104 3.38 21.19 24.23
C VAL A 104 4.07 22.52 24.52
N PRO A 105 3.35 23.65 24.62
CA PRO A 105 3.96 24.90 25.05
C PRO A 105 4.30 24.81 26.54
N GLY A 106 5.54 25.18 26.88
CA GLY A 106 6.02 25.32 28.25
C GLY A 106 5.54 26.58 28.94
#